data_AF-A0A7C7LBD6-F1
#
_entry.id   AF-A0A7C7LBD6-F1
#
_cell.length_a   1.000
_cell.length_b   1.000
_cell.length_c   1.000
_cell.angle_alpha   90.00
_cell.angle_beta   90.00
_cell.angle_gamma   90.00
#
_symmetry.space_group_name_H-M   'P 1'
#
loop_
_entity.id
_entity.type
_entity.pdbx_description
1 polymer ?
#
loop_
_entity_poly.entity_id
_entity_poly.type
_entity_poly.pdbx_seq_one_letter_code
_entity_poly.pdbx_strand_id
1 'polypeptide(L)'
;MQSLISRSPFNIQCVAGGTLEHCEFLAEIEAAKDPRIAMIEQLIKETERPGDIWVYNIGFERARLTEIANDLPKYKDAAFAIAERLRDLMKPFQQKLYYTPAMDGRYSIKKVLPALVPEMNYDALEIQEGGTASATFEAMISGTFKGDVLTTRKHLLEYCKLDTFAMVKILEKLYAVV
;
A
#
# COMPACT_ATOMS: atom_id res chain seq x y z
N MET A 1 -17.31 -15.56 -6.67
CA MET A 1 -17.07 -14.78 -5.44
C MET A 1 -15.59 -14.93 -5.10
N GLN A 2 -14.72 -14.22 -5.81
CA GLN A 2 -13.26 -14.37 -5.72
C GLN A 2 -12.73 -13.27 -4.78
N SER A 3 -12.27 -13.69 -3.60
CA SER A 3 -11.69 -12.80 -2.58
C SER A 3 -10.36 -12.22 -3.08
N LEU A 4 -10.15 -10.94 -2.78
CA LEU A 4 -9.22 -10.03 -3.46
C LEU A 4 -7.88 -9.88 -2.69
N ILE A 5 -7.40 -10.94 -2.04
CA ILE A 5 -6.13 -10.88 -1.25
C ILE A 5 -5.01 -11.70 -1.90
N SER A 6 -4.93 -11.77 -3.22
CA SER A 6 -3.75 -12.37 -3.87
C SER A 6 -2.95 -11.39 -4.74
N ARG A 7 -3.17 -10.08 -4.63
CA ARG A 7 -3.03 -9.20 -5.81
C ARG A 7 -2.42 -7.81 -5.58
N SER A 8 -1.36 -7.65 -4.79
CA SER A 8 -0.51 -6.43 -4.91
C SER A 8 0.85 -6.62 -4.23
N PRO A 9 1.94 -6.04 -4.77
CA PRO A 9 3.06 -5.65 -3.92
C PRO A 9 2.53 -4.73 -2.81
N PHE A 10 3.05 -4.86 -1.59
CA PHE A 10 2.75 -3.94 -0.51
C PHE A 10 4.05 -3.46 0.12
N ASN A 11 4.11 -2.16 0.38
CA ASN A 11 5.25 -1.50 0.95
C ASN A 11 4.84 -0.85 2.26
N ILE A 12 5.60 -1.12 3.31
CA ILE A 12 5.39 -0.57 4.64
C ILE A 12 6.54 0.40 4.90
N GLN A 13 6.21 1.61 5.32
CA GLN A 13 7.20 2.48 5.94
C GLN A 13 6.95 2.49 7.44
N CYS A 14 7.96 2.06 8.19
CA CYS A 14 7.97 2.09 9.64
C CYS A 14 8.82 3.29 10.07
N VAL A 15 8.30 4.07 11.01
CA VAL A 15 9.12 5.10 11.69
C VAL A 15 9.68 4.48 12.95
N ALA A 16 11.01 4.36 13.00
CA ALA A 16 11.73 3.79 14.12
C ALA A 16 12.68 4.84 14.70
N GLY A 17 12.50 5.25 15.95
CA GLY A 17 13.44 6.18 16.62
C GLY A 17 13.62 7.54 15.93
N GLY A 18 12.66 7.98 15.11
CA GLY A 18 12.74 9.24 14.35
C GLY A 18 13.38 9.10 12.96
N THR A 19 13.84 7.91 12.57
CA THR A 19 14.30 7.60 11.21
C THR A 19 13.25 6.82 10.44
N LEU A 20 13.02 7.23 9.19
CA LEU A 20 12.12 6.53 8.27
C LEU A 20 12.83 5.27 7.72
N GLU A 21 12.32 4.10 8.05
CA GLU A 21 12.78 2.82 7.50
C GLU A 21 11.78 2.38 6.41
N HIS A 22 12.29 2.12 5.21
CA HIS A 22 11.47 1.61 4.10
C HIS A 22 11.63 0.09 4.00
N CYS A 23 10.51 -0.61 4.12
CA CYS A 23 10.43 -2.05 3.93
C CYS A 23 9.56 -2.36 2.72
N GLU A 24 10.07 -3.19 1.81
CA GLU A 24 9.35 -3.63 0.62
C GLU A 24 9.06 -5.13 0.69
N PHE A 25 7.86 -5.51 0.24
CA PHE A 25 7.51 -6.91 0.06
C PHE A 25 6.81 -7.12 -1.28
N LEU A 26 7.41 -7.98 -2.09
CA LEU A 26 6.81 -8.50 -3.32
C LEU A 26 6.97 -10.00 -3.32
N ALA A 27 5.85 -10.72 -3.24
CA ALA A 27 5.90 -12.18 -3.17
C ALA A 27 6.62 -12.77 -4.39
N GLU A 28 7.40 -13.81 -4.13
CA GLU A 28 8.01 -14.62 -5.18
C GLU A 28 6.94 -15.37 -5.95
N ILE A 29 7.15 -15.52 -7.25
CA ILE A 29 6.24 -16.24 -8.15
C ILE A 29 6.66 -17.73 -8.10
N GLU A 30 6.50 -18.35 -6.93
CA GLU A 30 6.67 -19.80 -6.78
C GLU A 30 5.30 -20.48 -6.84
N ALA A 31 5.07 -21.31 -7.86
CA ALA A 31 3.76 -21.92 -8.15
C ALA A 31 3.19 -22.84 -7.04
N ALA A 32 3.97 -23.16 -5.99
CA ALA A 32 3.63 -24.17 -4.99
C ALA A 32 3.34 -23.61 -3.58
N LYS A 33 3.50 -22.31 -3.34
CA LYS A 33 3.27 -21.70 -2.01
C LYS A 33 2.26 -20.58 -2.10
N ASP A 34 1.33 -20.54 -1.15
CA ASP A 34 0.41 -19.42 -1.00
C ASP A 34 1.21 -18.15 -0.63
N PRO A 35 1.29 -17.15 -1.52
CA PRO A 35 2.11 -15.95 -1.29
C PRO A 35 1.59 -15.12 -0.10
N ARG A 36 0.33 -15.33 0.30
CA ARG A 36 -0.30 -14.61 1.42
C ARG A 36 0.31 -14.96 2.76
N ILE A 37 0.84 -16.19 2.91
CA ILE A 37 1.48 -16.64 4.15
C ILE A 37 2.77 -15.86 4.39
N ALA A 38 3.66 -15.83 3.40
CA ALA A 38 4.91 -15.05 3.49
C ALA A 38 4.63 -13.55 3.70
N MET A 39 3.59 -13.03 3.03
CA MET A 39 3.18 -11.63 3.19
C MET A 39 2.74 -11.30 4.61
N ILE A 40 1.83 -12.10 5.20
CA ILE A 40 1.32 -11.83 6.55
C ILE A 40 2.41 -12.02 7.61
N GLU A 41 3.30 -13.02 7.45
CA GLU A 41 4.42 -13.23 8.35
C GLU A 41 5.39 -12.05 8.34
N GLN A 42 5.72 -11.54 7.15
CA GLN A 42 6.55 -10.35 7.02
C GLN A 42 5.85 -9.10 7.58
N LEU A 43 4.56 -8.91 7.29
CA LEU A 43 3.78 -7.79 7.82
C LEU A 43 3.76 -7.81 9.36
N ILE A 44 3.54 -8.96 10.00
CA ILE A 44 3.56 -9.10 11.45
C ILE A 44 4.93 -8.72 12.01
N LYS A 45 6.01 -9.20 11.39
CA LYS A 45 7.38 -8.88 11.82
C LYS A 45 7.67 -7.38 11.72
N GLU A 46 7.36 -6.76 10.59
CA GLU A 46 7.65 -5.33 10.37
C GLU A 46 6.76 -4.42 11.23
N THR A 47 5.60 -4.90 11.66
CA THR A 47 4.65 -4.16 12.51
C THR A 47 4.68 -4.60 13.97
N GLU A 48 5.66 -5.41 14.39
CA GLU A 48 5.79 -5.91 15.77
C GLU A 48 5.92 -4.75 16.78
N ARG A 49 6.61 -3.68 16.38
CA ARG A 49 6.79 -2.49 17.21
C ARG A 49 5.44 -1.79 17.45
N PRO A 50 5.13 -1.36 18.69
CA PRO A 50 3.89 -0.64 18.98
C PRO A 50 3.85 0.74 18.27
N GLY A 51 2.65 1.21 17.94
CA GLY A 51 2.44 2.53 17.31
C GLY A 51 1.36 2.53 16.23
N ASP A 52 1.01 3.72 15.74
CA ASP A 52 0.04 3.86 14.66
C ASP A 52 0.64 3.45 13.31
N ILE A 53 -0.16 2.79 12.47
CA ILE A 53 0.22 2.37 11.12
C ILE A 53 -0.55 3.22 10.13
N TRP A 54 0.14 4.13 9.45
CA TRP A 54 -0.49 5.01 8.47
C TRP A 54 -0.71 4.30 7.14
N VAL A 55 -1.93 4.40 6.64
CA VAL A 55 -2.34 3.86 5.34
C VAL A 55 -3.14 4.91 4.58
N TYR A 56 -3.24 4.75 3.26
CA TYR A 56 -4.10 5.56 2.42
C TYR A 56 -5.30 4.71 1.99
N ASN A 57 -6.51 5.06 2.45
CA ASN A 57 -7.73 4.25 2.32
C ASN A 57 -7.77 3.03 3.26
N ILE A 58 -8.06 3.28 4.54
CA ILE A 58 -8.13 2.25 5.59
C ILE A 58 -9.21 1.18 5.32
N GLY A 59 -10.27 1.54 4.59
CA GLY A 59 -11.35 0.61 4.28
C GLY A 59 -10.86 -0.56 3.44
N PHE A 60 -9.99 -0.27 2.46
CA PHE A 60 -9.38 -1.30 1.63
C PHE A 60 -8.47 -2.22 2.45
N GLU A 61 -7.52 -1.64 3.19
CA GLU A 61 -6.53 -2.40 3.96
C GLU A 61 -7.17 -3.27 5.05
N ARG A 62 -8.15 -2.71 5.78
CA ARG A 62 -8.88 -3.46 6.81
C ARG A 62 -9.70 -4.59 6.20
N ALA A 63 -10.29 -4.38 5.03
CA ALA A 63 -10.97 -5.47 4.31
C ALA A 63 -9.97 -6.58 3.97
N ARG A 64 -8.80 -6.25 3.40
CA ARG A 64 -7.76 -7.24 3.08
C ARG A 64 -7.32 -8.03 4.31
N LEU A 65 -7.02 -7.36 5.43
CA LEU A 65 -6.65 -8.04 6.69
C LEU A 65 -7.77 -8.95 7.21
N THR A 66 -9.02 -8.54 7.08
CA THR A 66 -10.18 -9.33 7.52
C THR A 66 -10.32 -10.61 6.70
N GLU A 67 -10.16 -10.55 5.38
CA GLU A 67 -10.22 -11.79 4.58
C GLU A 67 -8.97 -12.68 4.77
N ILE A 68 -7.79 -12.14 5.14
CA ILE A 68 -6.64 -12.96 5.61
C ILE A 68 -7.01 -13.69 6.90
N ALA A 69 -7.61 -12.98 7.84
CA ALA A 69 -8.00 -13.52 9.13
C ALA A 69 -9.04 -14.66 9.00
N ASN A 70 -9.88 -14.59 7.96
CA ASN A 70 -10.85 -15.64 7.63
C ASN A 70 -10.22 -16.82 6.90
N ASP A 71 -9.38 -16.55 5.88
CA ASP A 71 -8.79 -17.58 5.03
C ASP A 71 -7.64 -18.33 5.73
N LEU A 72 -6.93 -17.66 6.63
CA LEU A 72 -5.79 -18.19 7.38
C LEU A 72 -5.99 -18.00 8.89
N PRO A 73 -6.83 -18.82 9.56
CA PRO A 73 -7.18 -18.64 10.98
C PRO A 73 -5.99 -18.58 11.94
N LYS A 74 -4.85 -19.19 11.58
CA LYS A 74 -3.58 -19.12 12.32
C LYS A 74 -3.11 -17.68 12.55
N TYR A 75 -3.35 -16.76 11.61
CA TYR A 75 -2.89 -15.37 11.68
C TYR A 75 -4.01 -14.39 12.09
N LYS A 76 -5.19 -14.90 12.45
CA LYS A 76 -6.40 -14.10 12.73
C LYS A 76 -6.16 -13.00 13.76
N ASP A 77 -5.65 -13.36 14.93
CA ASP A 77 -5.47 -12.41 16.04
C ASP A 77 -4.43 -11.33 15.68
N ALA A 78 -3.35 -11.73 15.02
CA ALA A 78 -2.32 -10.81 14.56
C ALA A 78 -2.84 -9.85 13.48
N ALA A 79 -3.61 -10.36 12.50
CA ALA A 79 -4.23 -9.53 11.47
C ALA A 79 -5.21 -8.51 12.05
N PHE A 80 -6.00 -8.88 13.06
CA PHE A 80 -6.88 -7.93 13.74
C PHE A 80 -6.11 -6.90 14.59
N ALA A 81 -5.07 -7.33 15.31
CA ALA A 81 -4.22 -6.40 16.07
C ALA A 81 -3.58 -5.34 15.16
N ILE A 82 -3.14 -5.72 13.97
CA ILE A 82 -2.65 -4.78 12.95
C ILE A 82 -3.79 -3.86 12.49
N ALA A 83 -4.96 -4.42 12.18
CA ALA A 83 -6.11 -3.65 11.69
C ALA A 83 -6.57 -2.54 12.65
N GLU A 84 -6.45 -2.76 13.97
CA GLU A 84 -6.79 -1.77 15.01
C GLU A 84 -5.82 -0.58 15.07
N ARG A 85 -4.57 -0.82 14.69
CA ARG A 85 -3.51 0.19 14.67
C ARG A 85 -3.51 1.04 13.40
N LEU A 86 -4.27 0.65 12.39
CA LEU A 86 -4.36 1.40 11.14
C LEU A 86 -4.95 2.81 11.37
N ARG A 87 -4.35 3.80 10.71
CA ARG A 87 -4.80 5.20 10.65
C ARG A 87 -4.87 5.64 9.20
N ASP A 88 -5.94 6.36 8.86
CA ASP A 88 -6.21 6.73 7.47
C ASP A 88 -5.71 8.15 7.17
N LEU A 89 -4.69 8.25 6.33
CA LEU A 89 -4.16 9.52 5.83
C LEU A 89 -5.09 10.19 4.81
N MET A 90 -6.04 9.45 4.23
CA MET A 90 -7.00 9.97 3.26
C MET A 90 -8.08 10.85 3.92
N LYS A 91 -8.37 10.65 5.22
CA LYS A 91 -9.50 11.27 5.93
C LYS A 91 -9.54 12.81 5.86
N PRO A 92 -8.44 13.55 6.12
CA PRO A 92 -8.46 15.01 6.07
C PRO A 92 -8.90 15.55 4.69
N PHE A 93 -8.50 14.88 3.62
CA PHE A 93 -8.84 15.25 2.24
C PHE A 93 -10.26 14.82 1.88
N GLN A 94 -10.65 13.59 2.26
CA GLN A 94 -11.99 13.07 2.01
C GLN A 94 -13.07 13.93 2.69
N GLN A 95 -12.81 14.38 3.91
CA GLN A 95 -13.71 15.25 4.69
C GLN A 95 -13.58 16.72 4.31
N LYS A 96 -12.71 17.07 3.35
CA LYS A 96 -12.42 18.45 2.94
C LYS A 96 -11.94 19.36 4.08
N LEU A 97 -11.35 18.79 5.13
CA LEU A 97 -10.70 19.54 6.21
C LEU A 97 -9.40 20.17 5.74
N TYR A 98 -8.74 19.53 4.77
CA TYR A 98 -7.61 20.08 4.05
C TYR A 98 -7.88 19.97 2.55
N TYR A 99 -7.84 21.10 1.84
CA TYR A 99 -8.13 21.15 0.41
C TYR A 99 -7.32 22.23 -0.31
N THR A 100 -6.84 21.91 -1.50
CA THR A 100 -6.31 22.91 -2.44
C THR A 100 -7.04 22.80 -3.78
N PRO A 101 -7.23 23.90 -4.54
CA PRO A 101 -7.92 23.86 -5.83
C PRO A 101 -7.32 22.86 -6.83
N ALA A 102 -6.00 22.61 -6.75
CA ALA A 102 -5.30 21.64 -7.59
C ALA A 102 -5.76 20.19 -7.39
N MET A 103 -6.46 19.88 -6.29
CA MET A 103 -7.03 18.55 -6.04
C MET A 103 -8.29 18.26 -6.89
N ASP A 104 -8.91 19.29 -7.49
CA ASP A 104 -10.08 19.15 -8.38
C ASP A 104 -11.24 18.34 -7.77
N GLY A 105 -11.52 18.59 -6.49
CA GLY A 105 -12.55 17.87 -5.73
C GLY A 105 -12.25 16.38 -5.46
N ARG A 106 -11.08 15.87 -5.87
CA ARG A 106 -10.64 14.49 -5.66
C ARG A 106 -9.73 14.40 -4.44
N TYR A 107 -9.66 13.20 -3.86
CA TYR A 107 -8.88 12.91 -2.65
C TYR A 107 -8.06 11.63 -2.78
N SER A 108 -7.81 11.16 -4.01
CA SER A 108 -6.88 10.05 -4.25
C SER A 108 -5.45 10.53 -4.07
N ILE A 109 -4.54 9.65 -3.63
CA ILE A 109 -3.13 10.00 -3.40
C ILE A 109 -2.46 10.65 -4.62
N LYS A 110 -2.81 10.22 -5.83
CA LYS A 110 -2.30 10.77 -7.10
C LYS A 110 -2.73 12.20 -7.41
N LYS A 111 -3.81 12.66 -6.77
CA LYS A 111 -4.29 14.04 -6.90
C LYS A 111 -3.83 14.88 -5.73
N VAL A 112 -3.78 14.29 -4.54
CA VAL A 112 -3.29 14.97 -3.34
C VAL A 112 -1.78 15.22 -3.40
N LEU A 113 -0.98 14.24 -3.81
CA LEU A 113 0.48 14.34 -3.86
C LEU A 113 0.95 15.54 -4.70
N PRO A 114 0.66 15.64 -6.02
CA PRO A 114 1.12 16.77 -6.82
C PRO A 114 0.47 18.10 -6.40
N ALA A 115 -0.68 18.08 -5.72
CA ALA A 115 -1.32 19.27 -5.21
C ALA A 115 -0.63 19.84 -3.95
N LEU A 116 0.09 19.01 -3.18
CA LEU A 116 0.83 19.42 -1.97
C LEU A 116 2.35 19.48 -2.20
N VAL A 117 2.85 18.69 -3.14
CA VAL A 117 4.26 18.49 -3.46
C VAL A 117 4.38 18.48 -5.00
N PRO A 118 4.31 19.65 -5.67
CA PRO A 118 4.26 19.74 -7.13
C PRO A 118 5.44 19.09 -7.87
N GLU A 119 6.58 18.96 -7.18
CA GLU A 119 7.77 18.27 -7.68
C GLU A 119 7.64 16.74 -7.74
N MET A 120 6.56 16.16 -7.18
CA MET A 120 6.32 14.72 -7.17
C MET A 120 4.98 14.35 -7.82
N ASN A 121 5.04 13.43 -8.79
CA ASN A 121 3.87 12.88 -9.47
C ASN A 121 4.17 11.45 -9.96
N TYR A 122 3.15 10.83 -10.58
CA TYR A 122 3.21 9.45 -11.06
C TYR A 122 3.49 9.36 -12.56
N ASP A 123 3.70 10.48 -13.26
CA ASP A 123 3.68 10.54 -14.73
C ASP A 123 4.89 9.82 -15.35
N ALA A 124 5.99 9.69 -14.61
CA ALA A 124 7.20 9.01 -15.04
C ALA A 124 7.16 7.47 -14.84
N LEU A 125 6.10 6.93 -14.23
CA LEU A 125 5.98 5.49 -14.00
C LEU A 125 5.26 4.80 -15.16
N GLU A 126 5.72 3.60 -15.49
CA GLU A 126 5.07 2.71 -16.45
C GLU A 126 3.73 2.16 -15.92
N ILE A 127 3.69 1.85 -14.61
CA ILE A 127 2.45 1.49 -13.93
C ILE A 127 1.99 2.71 -13.16
N GLN A 128 0.87 3.27 -13.60
CA GLN A 128 0.31 4.47 -12.99
C GLN A 128 -0.95 4.16 -12.19
N GLU A 129 -1.63 3.03 -12.43
CA GLU A 129 -2.91 2.68 -11.83
C GLU A 129 -2.82 1.47 -10.91
N GLY A 130 -3.24 1.61 -9.65
CA GLY A 130 -3.23 0.53 -8.66
C GLY A 130 -4.05 -0.69 -9.10
N GLY A 131 -5.18 -0.48 -9.78
CA GLY A 131 -5.96 -1.58 -10.36
C GLY A 131 -5.17 -2.37 -11.43
N THR A 132 -4.41 -1.67 -12.27
CA THR A 132 -3.53 -2.29 -13.27
C THR A 132 -2.37 -3.01 -12.59
N ALA A 133 -1.78 -2.43 -11.54
CA ALA A 133 -0.73 -3.07 -10.75
C ALA A 133 -1.21 -4.41 -10.18
N SER A 134 -2.38 -4.41 -9.54
CA SER A 134 -2.99 -5.60 -8.96
C SER A 134 -3.31 -6.69 -9.98
N ALA A 135 -3.95 -6.33 -11.10
CA ALA A 135 -4.31 -7.27 -12.16
C ALA A 135 -3.06 -7.86 -12.84
N THR A 136 -2.02 -7.04 -13.03
CA THR A 136 -0.76 -7.47 -13.62
C THR A 136 -0.04 -8.49 -12.74
N PHE A 137 0.02 -8.22 -11.43
CA PHE A 137 0.61 -9.14 -10.48
C PHE A 137 -0.19 -10.46 -10.36
N GLU A 138 -1.52 -10.38 -10.40
CA GLU A 138 -2.36 -11.58 -10.46
C GLU A 138 -2.09 -12.43 -11.71
N ALA A 139 -1.96 -11.78 -12.88
CA ALA A 139 -1.63 -12.47 -14.11
C ALA A 139 -0.29 -13.22 -14.00
N MET A 140 0.69 -12.63 -13.28
CA MET A 140 1.98 -13.28 -13.01
C MET A 140 1.84 -14.50 -12.12
N ILE A 141 1.11 -14.40 -11.00
CA ILE A 141 0.88 -15.52 -10.07
C ILE A 141 0.11 -16.66 -10.75
N SER A 142 -0.88 -16.31 -11.56
CA SER A 142 -1.69 -17.30 -12.29
C SER A 142 -0.99 -17.91 -13.51
N GLY A 143 0.22 -17.46 -13.85
CA GLY A 143 0.96 -17.90 -15.05
C GLY A 143 0.31 -17.48 -16.37
N THR A 144 -0.64 -16.55 -16.34
CA THR A 144 -1.35 -16.05 -17.53
C THR A 144 -0.70 -14.80 -18.13
N PHE A 145 0.27 -14.22 -17.44
CA PHE A 145 1.02 -13.05 -17.90
C PHE A 145 1.92 -13.39 -19.09
N LYS A 146 1.84 -12.56 -20.15
CA LYS A 146 2.56 -12.76 -21.42
C LYS A 146 3.71 -11.77 -21.65
N GLY A 147 4.05 -10.96 -20.66
CA GLY A 147 5.12 -9.96 -20.74
C GLY A 147 6.42 -10.39 -20.07
N ASP A 148 7.38 -9.45 -20.01
CA ASP A 148 8.61 -9.64 -19.25
C ASP A 148 8.33 -9.50 -17.74
N VAL A 149 8.29 -10.64 -17.06
CA VAL A 149 8.05 -10.73 -15.62
C VAL A 149 9.07 -9.91 -14.82
N LEU A 150 10.34 -9.93 -15.19
CA LEU A 150 11.40 -9.26 -14.43
C LEU A 150 11.26 -7.74 -14.54
N THR A 151 11.06 -7.23 -15.75
CA THR A 151 10.87 -5.80 -15.99
C THR A 151 9.58 -5.30 -15.36
N THR A 152 8.47 -6.01 -15.51
CA THR A 152 7.20 -5.59 -14.92
C THR A 152 7.21 -5.67 -13.39
N ARG A 153 7.93 -6.62 -12.78
CA ARG A 153 8.16 -6.63 -11.32
C ARG A 153 8.89 -5.38 -10.85
N LYS A 154 9.90 -4.89 -11.59
CA LYS A 154 10.59 -3.63 -11.26
C LYS A 154 9.63 -2.45 -11.30
N HIS A 155 8.80 -2.32 -12.34
CA HIS A 155 7.82 -1.24 -12.43
C HIS A 155 6.78 -1.29 -11.31
N LEU A 156 6.36 -2.50 -10.90
CA LEU A 156 5.47 -2.69 -9.75
C LEU A 156 6.12 -2.21 -8.45
N LEU A 157 7.39 -2.55 -8.22
CA LEU A 157 8.14 -2.08 -7.04
C LEU A 157 8.32 -0.57 -7.03
N GLU A 158 8.64 0.04 -8.17
CA GLU A 158 8.77 1.49 -8.31
C GLU A 158 7.46 2.21 -8.01
N TYR A 159 6.34 1.70 -8.55
CA TYR A 159 5.01 2.23 -8.26
C TYR A 159 4.68 2.14 -6.77
N CYS A 160 4.85 0.97 -6.17
CA CYS A 160 4.57 0.80 -4.74
C CYS A 160 5.49 1.64 -3.86
N LYS A 161 6.75 1.85 -4.26
CA LYS A 161 7.70 2.69 -3.53
C LYS A 161 7.27 4.15 -3.55
N LEU A 162 6.80 4.62 -4.71
CA LEU A 162 6.25 5.97 -4.83
C LEU A 162 5.00 6.14 -3.98
N ASP A 163 4.08 5.17 -3.95
CA ASP A 163 2.87 5.22 -3.10
C ASP A 163 3.20 5.39 -1.62
N THR A 164 4.19 4.66 -1.10
CA THR A 164 4.58 4.80 0.31
C THR A 164 5.29 6.12 0.57
N PHE A 165 6.23 6.50 -0.30
CA PHE A 165 6.96 7.77 -0.16
C PHE A 165 6.03 8.99 -0.28
N ALA A 166 5.01 8.90 -1.13
CA ALA A 166 3.95 9.90 -1.25
C ALA A 166 3.21 10.10 0.08
N MET A 167 2.88 9.02 0.80
CA MET A 167 2.23 9.13 2.12
C MET A 167 3.10 9.89 3.12
N VAL A 168 4.41 9.62 3.17
CA VAL A 168 5.33 10.35 4.05
C VAL A 168 5.39 11.83 3.69
N LYS A 169 5.51 12.16 2.41
CA LYS A 169 5.60 13.55 1.96
C LYS A 169 4.31 14.32 2.23
N ILE A 170 3.16 13.68 2.05
CA ILE A 170 1.86 14.24 2.43
C ILE A 170 1.79 14.47 3.94
N LEU A 171 2.23 13.51 4.75
CA LEU A 171 2.22 13.63 6.20
C LEU A 171 3.15 14.75 6.70
N GLU A 172 4.35 14.87 6.14
CA GLU A 172 5.27 15.99 6.39
C GLU A 172 4.59 17.35 6.11
N LYS A 173 3.89 17.47 4.97
CA LYS A 173 3.16 18.71 4.62
C LYS A 173 2.01 18.99 5.59
N LEU A 174 1.28 17.97 6.04
CA LEU A 174 0.20 18.14 7.01
C LEU A 174 0.73 18.61 8.37
N TYR A 175 1.85 18.04 8.85
CA TYR A 175 2.46 18.47 10.10
C TYR A 175 3.03 19.89 10.05
N ALA A 176 3.49 20.37 8.88
CA ALA A 176 3.99 21.72 8.72
C ALA A 176 2.91 22.82 8.77
N VAL A 177 1.63 22.45 8.72
CA VAL A 177 0.48 23.38 8.77
C VAL A 177 -0.05 23.56 10.19
N VAL A 178 0.41 22.76 11.14
CA VAL A 178 0.04 22.82 12.56
C VAL A 178 1.05 23.66 13.34
#